data_AF-A0A7C6VDC4-F1
#
_entry.id   AF-A0A7C6VDC4-F1
#
_cell.length_a   1.000
_cell.length_b   1.000
_cell.length_c   1.000
_cell.angle_alpha   90.00
_cell.angle_beta   90.00
_cell.angle_gamma   90.00
#
_symmetry.space_group_name_H-M   'P 1'
#
loop_
_entity.id
_entity.type
_entity.pdbx_description
1 polymer ?
#
loop_
_entity_poly.entity_id
_entity_poly.type
_entity_poly.pdbx_seq_one_letter_code
_entity_poly.pdbx_strand_id
1 'polypeptide(L)'
;MTGLNVTILPEDDPILAQAVLDGGGAVIPLGEQTEGIVWTVPHSPERLGALLDAHPRVRWVQLPFAGVDAFIPIFRDSIAWTSAKGAYSEPVAEFALALTLGALRELPRRARATEWGDKSGTMLYGLNVLVIGAGGIAQEFI
;
A
#
# COMPACT_ATOMS: atom_id res chain seq x y z
N MET A 1 10.81 1.51 -28.14
CA MET A 1 11.28 2.14 -26.90
C MET A 1 11.69 1.00 -25.98
N THR A 2 12.95 0.93 -25.58
CA THR A 2 13.42 -0.03 -24.59
C THR A 2 12.88 0.36 -23.21
N GLY A 3 12.44 -0.63 -22.43
CA GLY A 3 11.94 -0.42 -21.08
C GLY A 3 12.98 0.13 -20.10
N LEU A 4 12.52 0.61 -18.95
CA LEU A 4 13.37 1.02 -17.82
C LEU A 4 14.15 -0.19 -17.27
N ASN A 5 15.42 0.03 -16.94
CA ASN A 5 16.19 -0.89 -16.10
C ASN A 5 15.81 -0.68 -14.63
N VAL A 6 15.12 -1.66 -14.04
CA VAL A 6 14.54 -1.58 -12.71
C VAL A 6 15.24 -2.55 -11.76
N THR A 7 15.52 -2.08 -10.56
CA THR A 7 16.02 -2.92 -9.47
C THR A 7 14.98 -2.98 -8.35
N ILE A 8 14.73 -4.17 -7.82
CA ILE A 8 13.80 -4.39 -6.70
C ILE A 8 14.64 -4.52 -5.43
N LEU A 9 14.29 -3.77 -4.39
CA LEU A 9 15.08 -3.65 -3.16
C LEU A 9 14.18 -3.51 -1.94
N PRO A 10 14.65 -3.89 -0.74
CA PRO A 10 15.93 -4.51 -0.44
C PRO A 10 15.98 -6.01 -0.77
N GLU A 11 14.82 -6.63 -0.96
CA GLU A 11 14.68 -8.06 -1.25
C GLU A 11 14.00 -8.23 -2.62
N ASP A 12 14.47 -9.21 -3.39
CA ASP A 12 13.82 -9.60 -4.64
C ASP A 12 12.43 -10.16 -4.37
N ASP A 13 11.46 -9.79 -5.21
CA ASP A 13 10.10 -10.29 -5.16
C ASP A 13 9.70 -10.78 -6.56
N PRO A 14 9.43 -12.09 -6.76
CA PRO A 14 9.07 -12.63 -8.06
C PRO A 14 7.79 -12.03 -8.67
N ILE A 15 6.82 -11.63 -7.84
CA ILE A 15 5.57 -11.02 -8.31
C ILE A 15 5.87 -9.62 -8.84
N LEU A 16 6.64 -8.84 -8.09
CA LEU A 16 7.05 -7.50 -8.54
C LEU A 16 7.99 -7.56 -9.74
N ALA A 17 8.87 -8.55 -9.81
CA ALA A 17 9.72 -8.80 -10.97
C ALA A 17 8.87 -9.08 -12.21
N GLN A 18 7.87 -9.96 -12.09
CA GLN A 18 6.95 -10.22 -13.19
C GLN A 18 6.16 -8.96 -13.59
N ALA A 19 5.68 -8.17 -12.63
CA ALA A 19 4.98 -6.92 -12.92
C ALA A 19 5.86 -5.90 -13.67
N VAL A 20 7.16 -5.82 -13.35
CA VAL A 20 8.12 -5.00 -14.10
C VAL A 20 8.23 -5.48 -15.54
N LEU A 21 8.34 -6.80 -15.76
CA LEU A 21 8.43 -7.39 -17.10
C LEU A 21 7.15 -7.17 -17.91
N ASP A 22 5.98 -7.37 -17.28
CA ASP A 22 4.66 -7.14 -17.90
C ASP A 22 4.46 -5.67 -18.25
N GLY A 23 5.01 -4.76 -17.45
CA GLY A 23 5.08 -3.32 -17.72
C GLY A 23 6.11 -2.92 -18.80
N GLY A 24 6.82 -3.89 -19.38
CA GLY A 24 7.80 -3.70 -20.44
C GLY A 24 9.18 -3.25 -19.95
N GLY A 25 9.44 -3.24 -18.64
CA GLY A 25 10.75 -2.98 -18.03
C GLY A 25 11.66 -4.21 -18.01
N ALA A 26 12.91 -4.01 -17.60
CA ALA A 26 13.88 -5.08 -17.37
C ALA A 26 14.26 -5.11 -15.89
N VAL A 27 14.29 -6.29 -15.27
CA VAL A 27 14.77 -6.46 -13.89
C VAL A 27 16.27 -6.70 -13.93
N ILE A 28 17.04 -5.82 -13.29
CA ILE A 28 18.50 -5.91 -13.21
C ILE A 28 19.00 -5.79 -11.76
N PRO A 29 20.16 -6.40 -11.42
CA PRO A 29 20.83 -6.11 -10.16
C PRO A 29 21.14 -4.63 -10.01
N LEU A 30 21.23 -4.16 -8.76
CA LEU A 30 21.63 -2.78 -8.47
C LEU A 30 22.98 -2.46 -9.09
N GLY A 31 23.07 -1.38 -9.86
CA GLY A 31 24.34 -0.91 -10.41
C GLY A 31 24.20 0.33 -11.27
N GLU A 32 25.25 0.65 -12.03
CA GLU A 32 25.33 1.88 -12.83
C GLU A 32 24.25 1.99 -13.93
N GLN A 33 23.60 0.89 -14.29
CA GLN A 33 22.52 0.89 -15.29
C GLN A 33 21.12 0.99 -14.67
N THR A 34 21.00 1.02 -13.34
CA THR A 34 19.71 1.17 -12.65
C THR A 34 19.12 2.55 -12.93
N GLU A 35 17.91 2.57 -13.50
CA GLU A 35 17.14 3.78 -13.79
C GLU A 35 15.85 3.87 -12.95
N GLY A 36 15.33 2.73 -12.50
CA GLY A 36 14.14 2.62 -11.67
C GLY A 36 14.40 1.77 -10.43
N ILE A 37 13.76 2.12 -9.31
CA ILE A 37 13.80 1.31 -8.08
C ILE A 37 12.38 1.00 -7.62
N VAL A 38 12.10 -0.26 -7.32
CA VAL A 38 10.92 -0.67 -6.55
C VAL A 38 11.39 -0.92 -5.12
N TRP A 39 10.93 -0.11 -4.17
CA TRP A 39 11.33 -0.22 -2.77
C TRP A 39 10.25 -0.93 -1.95
N THR A 40 10.52 -2.18 -1.56
CA THR A 40 9.53 -3.16 -1.09
C THR A 40 9.28 -3.15 0.41
N VAL A 41 9.95 -2.29 1.17
CA VAL A 41 9.73 -2.14 2.62
C VAL A 41 9.18 -0.75 2.96
N PRO A 42 8.18 -0.64 3.86
CA PRO A 42 7.53 0.64 4.17
C PRO A 42 8.36 1.51 5.13
N HIS A 43 9.61 1.13 5.38
CA HIS A 43 10.52 1.77 6.33
C HIS A 43 11.90 1.97 5.70
N SER A 44 12.84 2.46 6.51
CA SER A 44 14.22 2.75 6.12
C SER A 44 14.38 3.74 4.96
N PRO A 45 13.67 4.89 4.98
CA PRO A 45 13.81 5.93 3.95
C PRO A 45 15.25 6.45 3.85
N GLU A 46 16.01 6.50 4.94
CA GLU A 46 17.41 6.90 4.96
C GLU A 46 18.31 6.00 4.10
N ARG A 47 18.03 4.68 4.09
CA ARG A 47 18.78 3.72 3.27
C ARG A 47 18.46 3.91 1.79
N LEU A 48 17.19 4.14 1.45
CA LEU A 48 16.81 4.48 0.08
C LEU A 48 17.43 5.80 -0.35
N GLY A 49 17.39 6.83 0.50
CA GLY A 49 18.01 8.13 0.24
C GLY A 49 19.51 8.03 -0.09
N ALA A 50 20.28 7.32 0.73
CA ALA A 50 21.70 7.09 0.49
C ALA A 50 21.97 6.33 -0.82
N LEU A 51 21.09 5.40 -1.18
CA LEU A 51 21.20 4.66 -2.43
C LEU A 51 20.94 5.56 -3.64
N LEU A 52 19.95 6.44 -3.55
CA LEU A 52 19.66 7.45 -4.58
C LEU A 52 20.82 8.42 -4.78
N ASP A 53 21.54 8.78 -3.71
CA ASP A 53 22.77 9.59 -3.81
C ASP A 53 23.89 8.85 -4.57
N ALA A 54 24.02 7.54 -4.36
CA ALA A 54 25.03 6.72 -5.02
C ALA A 54 24.68 6.36 -6.47
N HIS A 55 23.41 6.47 -6.88
CA HIS A 55 22.92 6.05 -8.21
C HIS A 55 22.20 7.21 -8.92
N PRO A 56 22.95 8.21 -9.44
CA PRO A 56 22.38 9.43 -10.01
C PRO A 56 21.57 9.21 -11.31
N ARG A 57 21.62 8.00 -11.90
CA ARG A 57 20.80 7.63 -13.07
C ARG A 57 19.38 7.20 -12.71
N VAL A 58 19.10 6.97 -11.43
CA VAL A 58 17.74 6.66 -10.97
C VAL A 58 16.86 7.88 -11.18
N ARG A 59 15.82 7.70 -11.98
CA ARG A 59 14.83 8.73 -12.34
C ARG A 59 13.41 8.35 -11.97
N TRP A 60 13.19 7.14 -11.45
CA TRP A 60 11.89 6.65 -11.04
C TRP A 60 12.00 5.78 -9.77
N VAL A 61 11.11 6.02 -8.81
CA VAL A 61 10.97 5.18 -7.61
C VAL A 61 9.50 4.81 -7.43
N GLN A 62 9.24 3.51 -7.34
CA GLN A 62 7.94 2.94 -6.99
C GLN A 62 7.93 2.49 -5.52
N LEU A 63 6.97 3.00 -4.78
CA LEU A 63 6.61 2.54 -3.43
C LEU A 63 5.34 1.68 -3.54
N PRO A 64 5.36 0.35 -3.32
CA PRO A 64 4.19 -0.52 -3.43
C PRO A 64 3.26 -0.40 -2.22
N PHE A 65 3.05 0.83 -1.75
CA PHE A 65 2.22 1.17 -0.58
C PHE A 65 1.30 2.34 -0.94
N ALA A 66 0.13 2.41 -0.30
CA ALA A 66 -0.76 3.57 -0.45
C ALA A 66 -0.23 4.81 0.27
N GLY A 67 0.26 4.64 1.51
CA GLY A 67 0.85 5.70 2.33
C GLY A 67 2.36 5.79 2.10
N VAL A 68 2.87 7.02 1.97
CA VAL A 68 4.28 7.30 1.64
C VAL A 68 4.92 8.31 2.58
N ASP A 69 4.24 8.67 3.66
CA ASP A 69 4.59 9.74 4.59
C ASP A 69 6.00 9.61 5.16
N ALA A 70 6.44 8.38 5.44
CA ALA A 70 7.78 8.09 5.92
C ALA A 70 8.90 8.49 4.93
N PHE A 71 8.59 8.59 3.63
CA PHE A 71 9.56 8.87 2.56
C PHE A 71 9.60 10.35 2.17
N ILE A 72 8.70 11.19 2.69
CA ILE A 72 8.68 12.64 2.41
C ILE A 72 10.07 13.30 2.56
N PRO A 73 10.88 13.00 3.60
CA PRO A 73 12.19 13.64 3.79
C PRO A 73 13.20 13.37 2.68
N ILE A 74 13.01 12.35 1.85
CA ILE A 74 13.95 11.96 0.79
C ILE A 74 13.44 12.27 -0.62
N PHE A 75 12.25 12.86 -0.75
CA PHE A 75 11.70 13.23 -2.06
C PHE A 75 12.56 14.28 -2.76
N ARG A 76 12.69 14.11 -4.08
CA ARG A 76 13.50 14.96 -4.96
C ARG A 76 12.72 15.18 -6.24
N ASP A 77 12.68 16.42 -6.72
CA ASP A 77 11.97 16.79 -7.95
C ASP A 77 12.56 16.13 -9.21
N SER A 78 13.83 15.72 -9.15
CA SER A 78 14.53 15.04 -10.24
C SER A 78 14.10 13.58 -10.44
N ILE A 79 13.29 13.02 -9.52
CA ILE A 79 12.87 11.63 -9.52
C ILE A 79 11.34 11.60 -9.62
N ALA A 80 10.81 10.80 -10.54
CA ALA A 80 9.39 10.47 -10.55
C ALA A 80 9.09 9.50 -9.40
N TRP A 81 8.22 9.89 -8.47
CA TRP A 81 7.77 9.04 -7.37
C TRP A 81 6.37 8.54 -7.64
N THR A 82 6.17 7.23 -7.54
CA THR A 82 4.86 6.59 -7.67
C THR A 82 4.56 5.75 -6.45
N SER A 83 3.27 5.67 -6.10
CA SER A 83 2.78 4.85 -5.00
C SER A 83 1.73 3.85 -5.51
N ALA A 84 1.31 2.92 -4.64
CA ALA A 84 0.20 2.02 -4.91
C ALA A 84 -1.15 2.59 -4.40
N LYS A 85 -1.29 3.92 -4.40
CA LYS A 85 -2.57 4.57 -4.06
C LYS A 85 -3.66 4.04 -4.99
N GLY A 86 -4.79 3.64 -4.41
CA GLY A 86 -5.93 3.10 -5.14
C GLY A 86 -6.02 1.58 -5.07
N ALA A 87 -4.89 0.85 -5.12
CA ALA A 87 -4.84 -0.62 -5.19
C ALA A 87 -5.44 -1.34 -3.95
N TYR A 88 -5.69 -0.61 -2.87
CA TYR A 88 -6.22 -1.13 -1.62
C TYR A 88 -7.63 -0.58 -1.29
N SER A 89 -8.27 0.16 -2.19
CA SER A 89 -9.50 0.89 -1.86
C SER A 89 -10.64 -0.06 -1.53
N GLU A 90 -10.91 -0.99 -2.43
CA GLU A 90 -11.95 -2.02 -2.33
C GLU A 90 -11.73 -2.94 -1.12
N PRO A 91 -10.57 -3.61 -0.94
CA PRO A 91 -10.39 -4.52 0.19
C PRO A 91 -10.42 -3.81 1.54
N VAL A 92 -9.94 -2.56 1.63
CA VAL A 92 -9.99 -1.80 2.88
C VAL A 92 -11.41 -1.32 3.17
N ALA A 93 -12.18 -0.93 2.15
CA ALA A 93 -13.59 -0.58 2.31
C ALA A 93 -14.42 -1.78 2.78
N GLU A 94 -14.24 -2.96 2.16
CA GLU A 94 -14.87 -4.20 2.60
C GLU A 94 -14.52 -4.52 4.07
N PHE A 95 -13.23 -4.41 4.42
CA PHE A 95 -12.77 -4.68 5.78
C PHE A 95 -13.36 -3.69 6.80
N ALA A 96 -13.47 -2.41 6.45
CA ALA A 96 -14.11 -1.40 7.30
C ALA A 96 -15.59 -1.74 7.57
N LEU A 97 -16.33 -2.22 6.56
CA LEU A 97 -17.73 -2.61 6.72
C LEU A 97 -17.85 -3.86 7.60
N ALA A 98 -16.98 -4.84 7.36
CA ALA A 98 -16.91 -6.06 8.16
C ALA A 98 -16.62 -5.76 9.64
N LEU A 99 -15.65 -4.89 9.94
CA LEU A 99 -15.34 -4.47 11.30
C LEU A 99 -16.48 -3.69 11.95
N THR A 100 -17.14 -2.80 11.19
CA THR A 100 -18.31 -2.05 11.67
C THR A 100 -19.43 -3.00 12.10
N LEU A 101 -19.79 -3.96 11.25
CA LEU A 101 -20.80 -4.99 11.58
C LEU A 101 -20.32 -5.89 12.71
N GLY A 102 -19.04 -6.28 12.72
CA GLY A 102 -18.43 -7.10 13.76
C GLY A 102 -18.54 -6.47 15.14
N ALA A 103 -18.26 -5.17 15.24
CA ALA A 103 -18.38 -4.39 16.46
C ALA A 103 -19.85 -4.21 16.86
N LEU A 104 -20.71 -3.76 15.95
CA LEU A 104 -22.13 -3.51 16.24
C LEU A 104 -22.86 -4.78 16.67
N ARG A 105 -22.50 -5.95 16.12
CA ARG A 105 -23.11 -7.24 16.48
C ARG A 105 -22.37 -7.99 17.57
N GLU A 106 -21.35 -7.37 18.17
CA GLU A 106 -20.51 -7.93 19.23
C GLU A 106 -19.93 -9.31 18.87
N LEU A 107 -19.59 -9.53 17.59
CA LEU A 107 -19.21 -10.84 17.08
C LEU A 107 -18.02 -11.45 17.83
N PRO A 108 -16.94 -10.72 18.18
CA PRO A 108 -15.83 -11.32 18.91
C PRO A 108 -16.26 -11.90 20.27
N ARG A 109 -17.16 -11.20 20.99
CA ARG A 109 -17.68 -11.67 22.27
C ARG A 109 -18.58 -12.89 22.07
N ARG A 110 -19.51 -12.83 21.13
CA ARG A 110 -20.50 -13.89 20.87
C ARG A 110 -19.86 -15.18 20.35
N ALA A 111 -18.86 -15.06 19.47
CA ALA A 111 -18.16 -16.22 18.91
C ALA A 111 -17.38 -17.03 19.96
N ARG A 112 -17.05 -16.44 21.11
CA ARG A 112 -16.32 -17.09 22.21
C ARG A 112 -17.23 -17.52 23.37
N ALA A 113 -18.52 -17.21 23.32
CA ALA A 113 -19.44 -17.57 24.38
C ALA A 113 -19.68 -19.08 24.41
N THR A 114 -19.66 -19.67 25.60
CA THR A 114 -19.94 -21.10 25.82
C THR A 114 -21.39 -21.37 26.20
N GLU A 115 -22.19 -20.33 26.34
CA GLU A 115 -23.60 -20.39 26.71
C GLU A 115 -24.40 -19.30 25.99
N TRP A 116 -25.72 -19.44 26.00
CA TRP A 116 -26.60 -18.45 25.44
C TRP A 116 -26.65 -17.19 26.32
N GLY A 117 -26.31 -16.03 25.74
CA GLY A 117 -26.32 -14.75 26.44
C GLY A 117 -27.54 -13.88 26.13
N ASP A 118 -27.58 -12.71 26.77
CA ASP A 118 -28.63 -11.72 26.55
C ASP A 118 -28.71 -11.22 25.10
N LYS A 119 -29.90 -10.71 24.75
CA LYS A 119 -30.10 -9.94 23.53
C LYS A 119 -29.29 -8.64 23.63
N SER A 120 -28.30 -8.50 22.76
CA SER A 120 -27.42 -7.33 22.68
C SER A 120 -26.95 -7.12 21.25
N GLY A 121 -26.22 -6.03 21.03
CA GLY A 121 -25.80 -5.59 19.71
C GLY A 121 -26.76 -4.57 19.12
N THR A 122 -26.20 -3.74 18.26
CA THR A 122 -26.85 -2.62 17.59
C THR A 122 -27.03 -2.96 16.10
N MET A 123 -28.12 -2.51 15.50
CA MET A 123 -28.34 -2.64 14.06
C MET A 123 -27.68 -1.45 13.36
N LEU A 124 -26.96 -1.70 12.26
CA LEU A 124 -26.44 -0.62 11.42
C LEU A 124 -27.56 0.06 10.62
N TYR A 125 -28.59 -0.72 10.24
CA TYR A 125 -29.72 -0.22 9.47
C TYR A 125 -30.43 0.94 10.19
N GLY A 126 -30.59 2.06 9.49
CA GLY A 126 -31.23 3.27 10.01
C GLY A 126 -30.34 4.15 10.89
N LEU A 127 -29.06 3.80 11.08
CA LEU A 127 -28.10 4.68 11.76
C LEU A 127 -27.47 5.68 10.80
N ASN A 128 -27.08 6.82 11.36
CA ASN A 128 -26.24 7.79 10.67
C ASN A 128 -24.78 7.38 10.83
N VAL A 129 -24.05 7.29 9.73
CA VAL A 129 -22.62 6.99 9.70
C VAL A 129 -21.86 8.23 9.25
N LEU A 130 -20.88 8.66 10.05
CA LEU A 130 -19.93 9.70 9.66
C LEU A 130 -18.67 9.04 9.13
N VAL A 131 -18.34 9.32 7.87
CA VAL A 131 -17.06 8.94 7.25
C VAL A 131 -16.15 10.16 7.24
N ILE A 132 -14.93 10.02 7.78
CA ILE A 132 -13.93 11.08 7.81
C ILE A 132 -12.92 10.82 6.68
N GLY A 133 -12.95 11.69 5.67
CA GLY A 133 -12.18 11.56 4.44
C GLY A 133 -13.06 11.17 3.25
N ALA A 134 -12.69 11.62 2.05
CA ALA A 134 -13.44 11.43 0.80
C ALA A 134 -12.55 10.86 -0.33
N GLY A 135 -11.54 10.06 0.04
CA GLY A 135 -10.64 9.38 -0.91
C GLY A 135 -11.22 8.06 -1.43
N GLY A 136 -10.42 7.30 -2.19
CA GLY A 136 -10.85 6.06 -2.84
C GLY A 136 -11.51 5.05 -1.90
N ILE A 137 -10.95 4.82 -0.70
CA ILE A 137 -11.56 3.94 0.30
C ILE A 137 -12.97 4.40 0.69
N ALA A 138 -13.18 5.70 0.89
CA ALA A 138 -14.48 6.24 1.26
C ALA A 138 -15.50 6.14 0.11
N GLN A 139 -15.03 6.24 -1.14
CA GLN A 139 -15.87 6.08 -2.33
C GLN A 139 -16.32 4.63 -2.51
N GLU A 140 -15.45 3.66 -2.25
CA GLU A 140 -15.81 2.23 -2.30
C GLU A 140 -16.65 1.79 -1.09
N PHE A 141 -16.61 2.53 0.03
CA PHE A 141 -17.34 2.21 1.25
C PHE A 141 -18.81 2.64 1.22
N ILE A 142 -19.16 3.65 0.42
CA ILE A 142 -20.48 4.32 0.41
C ILE A 142 -21.27 3.89 -0.83
#